data_AF-A0A831UPW5-F1
#
_entry.id   AF-A0A831UPW5-F1
#
_cell.length_a   1.000
_cell.length_b   1.000
_cell.length_c   1.000
_cell.angle_alpha   90.00
_cell.angle_beta   90.00
_cell.angle_gamma   90.00
#
_symmetry.space_group_name_H-M   'P 1'
#
loop_
_entity.id
_entity.type
_entity.pdbx_description
1 polymer ?
#
loop_
_entity_poly.entity_id
_entity_poly.type
_entity_poly.pdbx_seq_one_letter_code
_entity_poly.pdbx_strand_id
1 'polypeptide(L)'
;MNVHDKLIRMLRQLLEDTHTMQSQGAGYYSCIPLAARYNKLLAQATKLFAEDEDLIGMFEPIPEEDPKDPAAKMIIVQRIRIEINQLVSLLDSERPED
;
A
#
# COMPACT_ATOMS: atom_id res chain seq x y z
N MET A 1 17.10 6.21 11.37
CA MET A 1 15.87 5.76 10.68
C MET A 1 16.20 4.49 9.94
N ASN A 2 15.77 3.36 10.51
CA ASN A 2 16.00 2.03 9.96
C ASN A 2 15.14 1.81 8.69
N VAL A 3 15.24 0.63 8.07
CA VAL A 3 14.44 0.34 6.84
C VAL A 3 12.94 0.27 7.15
N HIS A 4 12.56 -0.22 8.34
CA HIS A 4 11.17 -0.26 8.83
C HIS A 4 10.51 1.12 8.80
N ASP A 5 11.14 2.09 9.47
CA ASP A 5 10.64 3.46 9.57
C ASP A 5 10.47 4.12 8.20
N LYS A 6 11.41 3.83 7.27
CA LYS A 6 11.36 4.33 5.89
C LYS A 6 10.15 3.76 5.14
N LEU A 7 9.88 2.47 5.28
CA LEU A 7 8.73 1.83 4.64
C LEU A 7 7.41 2.33 5.22
N ILE A 8 7.27 2.38 6.55
CA ILE A 8 6.08 2.92 7.22
C ILE A 8 5.80 4.35 6.75
N ARG A 9 6.83 5.21 6.73
CA ARG A 9 6.69 6.59 6.26
C ARG A 9 6.25 6.64 4.79
N MET A 10 6.80 5.79 3.94
CA MET A 10 6.45 5.76 2.51
C MET A 10 5.05 5.23 2.24
N LEU A 11 4.61 4.23 3.00
CA LEU A 11 3.25 3.70 2.97
C LEU A 11 2.24 4.75 3.44
N ARG A 12 2.53 5.47 4.54
CA ARG A 12 1.69 6.58 5.01
C ARG A 12 1.63 7.74 4.02
N GLN A 13 2.73 8.05 3.33
CA GLN A 13 2.72 9.05 2.25
C GLN A 13 1.84 8.60 1.08
N LEU A 14 1.97 7.34 0.65
CA LEU A 14 1.11 6.79 -0.41
C LEU A 14 -0.37 6.80 -0.02
N LEU A 15 -0.67 6.53 1.26
CA LEU A 15 -2.02 6.64 1.79
C LEU A 15 -2.54 8.08 1.66
N GLU A 16 -1.76 9.09 2.00
CA GLU A 16 -2.15 10.50 1.82
C GLU A 16 -2.36 10.86 0.34
N ASP A 17 -1.50 10.36 -0.54
CA ASP A 17 -1.63 10.57 -1.99
C ASP A 17 -2.99 10.02 -2.50
N THR A 18 -3.45 8.87 -1.96
CA THR A 18 -4.77 8.31 -2.33
C THR A 18 -5.93 9.24 -1.93
N HIS A 19 -5.84 9.91 -0.78
CA HIS A 19 -6.86 10.88 -0.34
C HIS A 19 -6.86 12.12 -1.23
N THR A 20 -5.66 12.61 -1.57
CA THR A 20 -5.47 13.78 -2.43
C THR A 20 -5.99 13.52 -3.85
N MET A 21 -5.78 12.32 -4.40
CA MET A 21 -6.30 11.97 -5.72
C MET A 21 -7.83 11.78 -5.72
N GLN A 22 -8.38 11.14 -4.68
CA GLN A 22 -9.82 10.92 -4.58
C GLN A 22 -10.60 12.24 -4.51
N SER A 23 -10.06 13.27 -3.85
CA SER A 23 -10.71 14.60 -3.75
C SER A 23 -10.82 15.33 -5.09
N GLN A 24 -9.99 14.98 -6.08
CA GLN A 24 -10.06 15.54 -7.44
C GLN A 24 -11.17 14.91 -8.29
N GLY A 25 -11.65 13.72 -7.91
CA GLY A 25 -12.68 12.97 -8.63
C GLY A 25 -12.11 11.94 -9.62
N ALA A 26 -12.90 10.89 -9.89
CA ALA A 26 -12.47 9.70 -10.64
C ALA A 26 -11.98 9.93 -12.08
N GLY A 27 -12.34 11.06 -12.69
CA GLY A 27 -11.87 11.45 -14.02
C GLY A 27 -10.44 11.98 -14.06
N TYR A 28 -9.85 12.31 -12.91
CA TYR A 28 -8.59 13.07 -12.83
C TYR A 28 -7.41 12.27 -12.26
N TYR A 29 -7.65 11.02 -11.82
CA TYR A 29 -6.59 10.16 -11.31
C TYR A 29 -6.60 8.79 -11.99
N SER A 30 -5.43 8.16 -12.03
CA SER A 30 -5.25 6.78 -12.47
C SER A 30 -4.94 5.89 -11.27
N CYS A 31 -5.53 4.70 -11.24
CA CYS A 31 -5.25 3.72 -10.20
C CYS A 31 -3.89 3.02 -10.40
N ILE A 32 -3.36 2.98 -11.63
CA ILE A 32 -2.12 2.28 -11.99
C ILE A 32 -0.92 2.77 -11.16
N PRO A 33 -0.62 4.09 -11.07
CA PRO A 33 0.52 4.56 -10.28
C PRO A 33 0.43 4.20 -8.79
N LEU A 34 -0.79 4.17 -8.23
CA LEU A 34 -1.02 3.83 -6.82
C LEU A 34 -0.78 2.34 -6.58
N ALA A 35 -1.36 1.47 -7.41
CA ALA A 35 -1.17 0.02 -7.35
C ALA A 35 0.32 -0.35 -7.56
N ALA A 36 0.95 0.20 -8.60
CA ALA A 36 2.36 -0.04 -8.90
C ALA A 36 3.29 0.39 -7.75
N ARG A 37 2.97 1.52 -7.09
CA ARG A 37 3.76 1.99 -5.95
C ARG A 37 3.55 1.13 -4.72
N TYR A 38 2.31 0.74 -4.41
CA TYR A 38 2.01 -0.19 -3.32
C TYR A 38 2.74 -1.52 -3.52
N ASN A 39 2.64 -2.14 -4.70
CA ASN A 39 3.28 -3.43 -5.00
C ASN A 39 4.81 -3.39 -4.79
N LYS A 40 5.46 -2.29 -5.20
CA LYS A 40 6.90 -2.09 -4.98
C LYS A 40 7.25 -1.94 -3.51
N LEU A 41 6.41 -1.29 -2.71
CA LEU A 41 6.62 -1.17 -1.26
C LEU A 41 6.37 -2.49 -0.55
N LEU A 42 5.32 -3.24 -0.93
CA LEU A 42 5.05 -4.58 -0.43
C LEU A 42 6.24 -5.51 -0.70
N ALA A 43 6.76 -5.53 -1.94
CA ALA A 43 7.93 -6.34 -2.28
C ALA A 43 9.21 -5.97 -1.49
N GLN A 44 9.31 -4.75 -0.96
CA GLN A 44 10.41 -4.38 -0.05
C GLN A 44 10.09 -4.81 1.39
N ALA A 45 8.83 -4.67 1.83
CA ALA A 45 8.39 -5.13 3.13
C ALA A 45 8.60 -6.65 3.27
N THR A 46 8.21 -7.45 2.28
CA THR A 46 8.39 -8.91 2.29
C THR A 46 9.84 -9.35 2.54
N LYS A 47 10.83 -8.57 2.09
CA LYS A 47 12.25 -8.89 2.31
C LYS A 47 12.72 -8.71 3.76
N LEU A 48 11.92 -8.08 4.60
CA LEU A 48 12.22 -7.87 6.02
C LEU A 48 11.77 -9.04 6.91
N PHE A 49 10.95 -9.94 6.37
CA PHE A 49 10.38 -11.08 7.07
C PHE A 49 11.07 -12.35 6.61
N ALA A 50 11.17 -13.35 7.49
CA ALA A 50 11.75 -14.65 7.15
C ALA A 50 10.72 -15.52 6.42
N GLU A 51 11.16 -16.61 5.77
CA GLU A 51 10.32 -17.41 4.86
C GLU A 51 9.24 -18.26 5.56
N ASP A 52 9.26 -18.40 6.90
CA ASP A 52 8.38 -19.33 7.62
C ASP A 52 7.20 -18.61 8.32
N GLU A 53 6.02 -18.72 7.71
CA GLU A 53 4.68 -18.41 8.27
C GLU A 53 4.47 -17.02 8.88
N ASP A 54 5.06 -15.98 8.30
CA ASP A 54 4.78 -14.60 8.71
C ASP A 54 3.48 -14.05 8.08
N LEU A 55 2.74 -13.24 8.85
CA LEU A 55 1.52 -12.53 8.40
C LEU A 55 1.72 -11.73 7.10
N ILE A 56 2.96 -11.43 6.74
CA ILE A 56 3.35 -10.78 5.48
C ILE A 56 2.93 -11.59 4.23
N GLY A 57 2.80 -12.92 4.34
CA GLY A 57 2.39 -13.80 3.25
C GLY A 57 0.91 -13.65 2.86
N MET A 58 0.10 -13.01 3.70
CA MET A 58 -1.32 -12.74 3.44
C MET A 58 -1.55 -11.55 2.48
N PHE A 59 -0.51 -10.76 2.22
CA PHE A 59 -0.59 -9.58 1.36
C PHE A 59 -0.37 -9.96 -0.09
N GLU A 60 -1.27 -9.51 -0.96
CA GLU A 60 -1.19 -9.78 -2.40
C GLU A 60 -0.92 -8.51 -3.21
N PRO A 61 -0.16 -8.60 -4.31
CA PRO A 61 -0.07 -7.51 -5.27
C PRO A 61 -1.46 -7.11 -5.79
N ILE A 62 -1.69 -5.81 -5.91
CA ILE A 62 -2.91 -5.25 -6.45
C ILE A 62 -2.74 -5.12 -7.97
N PRO A 63 -3.72 -5.55 -8.80
CA PRO A 63 -3.65 -5.36 -10.25
C PRO A 63 -3.44 -3.90 -10.64
N GLU A 64 -2.50 -3.67 -11.55
CA GLU A 64 -2.22 -2.36 -12.13
C GLU A 64 -3.24 -2.05 -13.24
N GLU A 65 -4.49 -1.80 -12.84
CA GLU A 65 -5.61 -1.52 -13.72
C GLU A 65 -6.13 -0.10 -13.53
N ASP A 66 -6.67 0.49 -14.60
CA ASP A 66 -7.32 1.81 -14.56
C ASP A 66 -8.73 1.74 -15.16
N PRO A 67 -9.71 1.24 -14.38
CA PRO A 67 -11.07 1.08 -14.88
C PRO A 67 -11.69 2.44 -15.20
N LYS A 68 -12.52 2.50 -16.25
CA LYS A 68 -13.20 3.76 -16.63
C LYS A 68 -14.35 4.12 -15.68
N ASP A 69 -14.94 3.12 -15.03
CA ASP A 69 -16.04 3.30 -14.09
C ASP A 69 -15.53 3.90 -12.76
N PRO A 70 -16.06 5.05 -12.32
CA PRO A 70 -15.71 5.64 -11.04
C PRO A 70 -15.89 4.71 -9.83
N ALA A 71 -16.93 3.88 -9.81
CA ALA A 71 -17.18 2.97 -8.70
C ALA A 71 -16.09 1.88 -8.64
N ALA A 72 -15.74 1.29 -9.78
CA ALA A 72 -14.60 0.38 -9.88
C ALA A 72 -13.28 1.02 -9.42
N LYS A 73 -12.97 2.27 -9.81
CA LYS A 73 -11.79 2.99 -9.30
C LYS A 73 -11.79 3.14 -7.79
N MET A 74 -12.95 3.50 -7.21
CA MET A 74 -13.09 3.62 -5.76
C MET A 74 -12.82 2.30 -5.05
N ILE A 75 -13.26 1.17 -5.61
CA ILE A 75 -13.00 -0.16 -5.04
C ILE A 75 -11.50 -0.45 -4.99
N ILE A 76 -10.74 -0.20 -6.08
CA ILE A 76 -9.29 -0.47 -6.04
C ILE A 76 -8.58 0.50 -5.09
N VAL A 77 -8.97 1.79 -5.05
CA VAL A 77 -8.39 2.74 -4.08
C VAL A 77 -8.71 2.32 -2.64
N GLN A 78 -9.93 1.86 -2.35
CA GLN A 78 -10.29 1.33 -1.04
C GLN A 78 -9.44 0.11 -0.67
N ARG A 79 -9.26 -0.83 -1.61
CA ARG A 79 -8.37 -1.99 -1.41
C ARG A 79 -6.96 -1.53 -1.07
N ILE A 80 -6.36 -0.62 -1.86
CA ILE A 80 -5.03 -0.06 -1.61
C ILE A 80 -4.95 0.53 -0.18
N ARG A 81 -5.95 1.29 0.26
CA ARG A 81 -5.97 1.91 1.60
C ARG A 81 -6.02 0.87 2.72
N ILE A 82 -6.84 -0.17 2.58
CA ILE A 82 -6.94 -1.26 3.56
C ILE A 82 -5.59 -1.97 3.67
N GLU A 83 -5.03 -2.36 2.54
CA GLU A 83 -3.75 -3.07 2.45
C GLU A 83 -2.59 -2.25 3.02
N ILE A 84 -2.52 -0.94 2.70
CA ILE A 84 -1.51 -0.04 3.28
C ILE A 84 -1.64 0.02 4.80
N ASN A 85 -2.86 0.19 5.33
CA ASN A 85 -3.06 0.30 6.78
C ASN A 85 -2.67 -0.99 7.50
N GLN A 86 -3.06 -2.15 6.96
CA GLN A 86 -2.68 -3.44 7.55
C GLN A 86 -1.18 -3.68 7.47
N LEU A 87 -0.53 -3.35 6.36
CA LEU A 87 0.92 -3.48 6.21
C LEU A 87 1.67 -2.55 7.16
N VAL A 88 1.19 -1.31 7.32
CA VAL A 88 1.76 -0.38 8.31
C VAL A 88 1.61 -0.94 9.72
N SER A 89 0.45 -1.50 10.09
CA SER A 89 0.26 -2.10 11.41
C SER A 89 1.19 -3.29 11.66
N LEU A 90 1.38 -4.15 10.67
CA LEU A 90 2.33 -5.27 10.75
C LEU A 90 3.78 -4.77 10.88
N LEU A 91 4.16 -3.77 10.09
CA LEU A 91 5.48 -3.18 10.20
C LEU A 91 5.66 -2.42 11.53
N ASP A 92 4.63 -1.79 12.07
CA ASP A 92 4.74 -1.14 13.39
C ASP A 92 4.88 -2.20 14.51
N SER A 93 4.31 -3.41 14.38
CA SER A 93 4.42 -4.48 15.39
C SER A 93 5.76 -5.22 15.36
N GLU A 94 6.33 -5.45 14.18
CA GLU A 94 7.64 -6.10 14.03
C GLU A 94 8.82 -5.12 14.14
N ARG A 95 8.55 -3.86 14.49
CA ARG A 95 9.60 -2.86 14.66
C ARG A 95 10.54 -3.30 15.80
N PRO A 96 11.86 -3.46 15.54
CA PRO A 96 12.80 -3.76 16.61
C PRO A 96 12.74 -2.69 17.69
N GLU A 97 12.67 -3.08 18.96
CA GLU A 97 12.90 -2.15 20.08
C GLU A 97 14.37 -1.73 20.05
N ASP A 98 14.63 -0.41 20.10
CA ASP A 98 15.98 0.17 20.15
C ASP A 98 16.75 -0.25 21.40
#